data_AF-A0A7Y5CPE4-F1
#
_entry.id   AF-A0A7Y5CPE4-F1
#
_cell.length_a   1.000
_cell.length_b   1.000
_cell.length_c   1.000
_cell.angle_alpha   90.00
_cell.angle_beta   90.00
_cell.angle_gamma   90.00
#
_symmetry.space_group_name_H-M   'P 1'
#
loop_
_entity.id
_entity.type
_entity.pdbx_description
1 polymer ?
#
loop_
_entity_poly.entity_id
_entity_poly.type
_entity_poly.pdbx_seq_one_letter_code
_entity_poly.pdbx_strand_id
1 'polypeptide(L)'
;MKRLTIVNWLLALMFLAACTKETETPPGSTSQPPAVAKTPEQKLEDVRADIKALKTELAQAGKYFCCIQEPCNFCLLHEGSCPCLHELESGEHVCVECYTGWQQDKGIVKGIKKEQVTTSFVKHEHKH
;
A
#
# COMPACT_ATOMS: atom_id res chain seq x y z
N MET A 1 52.63 -15.79 -30.92
CA MET A 1 51.99 -16.12 -32.22
C MET A 1 50.66 -16.79 -31.96
N LYS A 2 49.57 -16.12 -32.39
CA LYS A 2 48.25 -16.64 -32.81
C LYS A 2 47.61 -17.77 -31.97
N ARG A 3 46.53 -17.43 -31.25
CA ARG A 3 45.23 -18.14 -31.25
C ARG A 3 44.17 -17.28 -30.55
N LEU A 4 43.88 -16.16 -31.20
CA LEU A 4 42.59 -15.48 -31.12
C LEU A 4 41.57 -16.35 -31.89
N THR A 5 40.28 -16.12 -31.64
CA THR A 5 39.12 -16.46 -32.50
C THR A 5 38.62 -17.91 -32.58
N ILE A 6 38.29 -18.61 -31.48
CA ILE A 6 37.35 -19.78 -31.55
C ILE A 6 36.52 -19.97 -30.24
N VAL A 7 36.13 -18.90 -29.54
CA VAL A 7 35.22 -19.00 -28.38
C VAL A 7 34.02 -18.06 -28.55
N ASN A 8 33.53 -17.93 -29.79
CA ASN A 8 32.36 -17.09 -30.09
C ASN A 8 31.34 -17.79 -31.01
N TRP A 9 31.45 -19.12 -31.16
CA TRP A 9 30.63 -19.92 -32.08
C TRP A 9 30.09 -21.21 -31.43
N LEU A 10 30.12 -21.31 -30.10
CA LEU A 10 29.48 -22.40 -29.33
C LEU A 10 28.26 -21.93 -28.51
N LEU A 11 27.94 -20.64 -28.52
CA LEU A 11 26.74 -20.09 -27.87
C LEU A 11 25.53 -19.89 -28.82
N ALA A 12 25.64 -20.27 -30.09
CA ALA A 12 24.60 -20.03 -31.10
C ALA A 12 23.78 -21.28 -31.49
N LEU A 13 23.95 -22.42 -30.79
CA LEU A 13 23.33 -23.71 -31.14
C LEU A 13 22.63 -24.40 -29.96
N MET A 14 22.16 -23.63 -28.98
CA MET A 14 21.24 -24.08 -27.90
C MET A 14 19.92 -23.29 -27.91
N PHE A 15 19.29 -23.15 -29.07
CA PHE A 15 17.99 -22.48 -29.22
C PHE A 15 17.02 -23.20 -30.18
N LEU A 16 17.17 -24.52 -30.37
CA LEU A 16 16.45 -25.27 -31.42
C LEU A 16 15.94 -26.67 -31.02
N ALA A 17 15.44 -26.86 -29.79
CA ALA A 17 14.73 -28.10 -29.44
C ALA A 17 13.83 -27.99 -28.19
N ALA A 18 12.74 -27.21 -28.26
CA ALA A 18 11.58 -27.41 -27.38
C ALA A 18 10.32 -26.68 -27.89
N CYS A 19 10.05 -26.72 -29.19
CA CYS A 19 8.70 -26.49 -29.72
C CYS A 19 8.20 -27.83 -30.27
N THR A 20 7.30 -28.49 -29.53
CA THR A 20 6.17 -29.30 -30.02
C THR A 20 5.58 -30.08 -28.85
N LYS A 21 4.64 -29.45 -28.16
CA LYS A 21 3.50 -30.17 -27.62
C LYS A 21 2.31 -29.23 -27.67
N GLU A 22 1.69 -29.17 -28.85
CA GLU A 22 0.30 -28.76 -28.98
C GLU A 22 -0.51 -29.78 -28.19
N THR A 23 -0.83 -29.45 -26.95
CA THR A 23 -1.99 -30.02 -26.29
C THR A 23 -3.19 -29.45 -27.01
N GLU A 24 -3.72 -30.22 -27.97
CA GLU A 24 -5.03 -29.99 -28.54
C GLU A 24 -6.03 -29.91 -27.38
N THR A 25 -6.50 -28.70 -27.07
CA THR A 25 -7.63 -28.51 -26.19
C THR A 25 -8.84 -29.13 -26.89
N PRO A 26 -9.48 -30.17 -26.34
CA PRO A 26 -10.72 -30.66 -26.90
C PRO A 26 -11.75 -29.52 -26.90
N PRO A 27 -12.64 -29.40 -27.91
CA PRO A 27 -13.74 -28.44 -27.87
C PRO A 27 -14.81 -28.97 -26.90
N GLY A 28 -14.46 -28.93 -25.62
CA GLY A 28 -15.27 -29.30 -24.48
C GLY A 28 -15.46 -28.06 -23.64
N SER A 29 -16.50 -27.30 -23.99
CA SER A 29 -17.06 -26.20 -23.23
C SER A 29 -17.35 -26.63 -21.78
N THR A 30 -16.37 -26.53 -20.89
CA THR A 30 -16.66 -26.32 -19.47
C THR A 30 -17.06 -24.86 -19.32
N SER A 31 -18.34 -24.60 -19.53
CA SER A 31 -19.00 -23.42 -18.99
C SER A 31 -18.83 -23.47 -17.48
N GLN A 32 -17.73 -22.89 -16.99
CA GLN A 32 -17.69 -22.42 -15.62
C GLN A 32 -18.93 -21.51 -15.49
N PRO A 33 -19.87 -21.80 -14.58
CA PRO A 33 -21.02 -20.94 -14.39
C PRO A 33 -20.50 -19.51 -14.27
N PRO A 34 -21.07 -18.52 -14.99
CA PRO A 34 -20.56 -17.16 -14.93
C PRO A 34 -20.49 -16.78 -13.46
N ALA A 35 -19.29 -16.49 -12.98
CA ALA A 35 -19.11 -15.99 -11.63
C ALA A 35 -20.06 -14.80 -11.52
N VAL A 36 -21.05 -14.90 -10.64
CA VAL A 36 -22.07 -13.85 -10.47
C VAL A 36 -21.30 -12.57 -10.21
N ALA A 37 -21.38 -11.63 -11.15
CA ALA A 37 -20.61 -10.41 -11.06
C ALA A 37 -21.04 -9.64 -9.81
N LYS A 38 -20.07 -9.30 -8.95
CA LYS A 38 -20.35 -8.54 -7.72
C LYS A 38 -21.00 -7.20 -8.06
N THR A 39 -21.97 -6.78 -7.25
CA THR A 39 -22.54 -5.43 -7.33
C THR A 39 -21.49 -4.38 -6.91
N PRO A 40 -21.67 -3.10 -7.27
CA PRO A 40 -20.78 -2.03 -6.80
C PRO A 40 -20.65 -1.98 -5.28
N GLU A 41 -21.72 -2.23 -4.54
CA GLU A 41 -21.75 -2.22 -3.08
C GLU A 41 -20.90 -3.36 -2.50
N GLN A 42 -21.01 -4.56 -3.08
CA GLN A 42 -20.19 -5.70 -2.69
C GLN A 42 -18.71 -5.44 -2.95
N LYS A 43 -18.37 -4.82 -4.08
CA LYS A 43 -16.99 -4.42 -4.39
C LYS A 43 -16.45 -3.39 -3.39
N LEU A 44 -17.28 -2.44 -2.97
CA LEU A 44 -16.90 -1.44 -1.98
C LEU A 44 -16.63 -2.07 -0.61
N GLU A 45 -17.44 -3.05 -0.19
CA GLU A 45 -17.19 -3.81 1.03
C GLU A 45 -15.88 -4.61 0.96
N ASP A 46 -15.58 -5.25 -0.18
CA ASP A 46 -14.31 -5.93 -0.38
C ASP A 46 -13.13 -4.95 -0.20
N VAL A 47 -13.19 -3.78 -0.85
CA VAL A 47 -12.13 -2.75 -0.75
C VAL A 47 -11.97 -2.24 0.68
N ARG A 48 -13.06 -2.07 1.44
CA ARG A 48 -13.01 -1.69 2.85
C ARG A 48 -12.33 -2.75 3.70
N ALA A 49 -12.64 -4.03 3.45
CA ALA A 49 -12.01 -5.15 4.13
C ALA A 49 -10.51 -5.22 3.82
N ASP A 50 -10.13 -5.07 2.54
CA ASP A 50 -8.73 -5.10 2.10
C ASP A 50 -7.92 -3.94 2.71
N ILE A 51 -8.45 -2.72 2.70
CA ILE A 51 -7.81 -1.56 3.34
C ILE A 51 -7.60 -1.80 4.83
N LYS A 52 -8.60 -2.36 5.52
CA LYS A 52 -8.51 -2.65 6.95
C LYS A 52 -7.43 -3.70 7.22
N ALA A 53 -7.40 -4.77 6.44
CA ALA A 53 -6.40 -5.83 6.55
C ALA A 53 -4.97 -5.27 6.34
N LEU A 54 -4.76 -4.50 5.26
CA LEU A 54 -3.48 -3.87 4.97
C LEU A 54 -3.00 -2.94 6.09
N LYS A 55 -3.89 -2.14 6.69
CA LYS A 55 -3.53 -1.31 7.85
C LYS A 55 -3.09 -2.16 9.03
N THR A 56 -3.77 -3.27 9.30
CA THR A 56 -3.39 -4.20 10.38
C THR A 56 -2.02 -4.82 10.10
N GLU A 57 -1.76 -5.29 8.88
CA GLU A 57 -0.47 -5.85 8.48
C GLU A 57 0.67 -4.82 8.61
N LEU A 58 0.45 -3.59 8.13
CA LEU A 58 1.44 -2.53 8.26
C LEU A 58 1.66 -2.09 9.71
N ALA A 59 0.62 -2.08 10.54
CA ALA A 59 0.76 -1.80 11.96
C ALA A 59 1.60 -2.88 12.66
N GLN A 60 1.37 -4.16 12.35
CA GLN A 60 2.18 -5.28 12.85
C GLN A 60 3.63 -5.20 12.36
N ALA A 61 3.85 -4.72 11.14
CA ALA A 61 5.17 -4.48 10.58
C ALA A 61 5.85 -3.20 11.12
N GLY A 62 5.20 -2.46 12.03
CA GLY A 62 5.73 -1.21 12.58
C GLY A 62 5.78 -0.06 11.56
N LYS A 63 4.89 -0.07 10.57
CA LYS A 63 4.81 0.94 9.50
C LYS A 63 3.55 1.78 9.55
N TYR A 64 2.60 1.49 10.43
CA TYR A 64 1.32 2.20 10.48
C TYR A 64 0.87 2.50 11.90
N PHE A 65 1.08 3.74 12.32
CA PHE A 65 0.76 4.22 13.67
C PHE A 65 -0.11 5.48 13.58
N CYS A 66 -1.42 5.27 13.48
CA CYS A 66 -2.37 6.37 13.37
C CYS A 66 -2.61 7.04 14.74
N CYS A 67 -2.66 8.37 14.76
CA CYS A 67 -2.83 9.17 15.98
C CYS A 67 -4.27 9.67 16.22
N ILE A 68 -5.25 9.14 15.47
CA ILE A 68 -6.68 9.45 15.61
C ILE A 68 -7.50 8.16 15.75
N GLN A 69 -8.71 8.25 16.31
CA GLN A 69 -9.57 7.11 16.68
C GLN A 69 -9.89 6.20 15.49
N GLU A 70 -10.25 6.78 14.35
CA GLU A 70 -10.53 6.05 13.12
C GLU A 70 -9.36 6.25 12.14
N PRO A 71 -8.59 5.19 11.84
CA PRO A 71 -7.45 5.32 10.95
C PRO A 71 -7.89 5.82 9.57
N CYS A 72 -7.35 6.97 9.17
CA CYS A 72 -7.57 7.57 7.84
C CYS A 72 -6.97 6.71 6.71
N ASN A 73 -7.25 7.01 5.44
CA ASN A 73 -6.74 6.22 4.31
C ASN A 73 -5.57 6.90 3.57
N PHE A 74 -5.38 8.20 3.76
CA PHE A 74 -4.40 8.97 2.99
C PHE A 74 -2.99 8.38 3.04
N CYS A 75 -2.44 8.17 4.24
CA CYS A 75 -1.08 7.65 4.42
C CYS A 75 -0.91 6.23 3.87
N LEU A 76 -1.92 5.38 3.98
CA LEU A 76 -1.89 4.04 3.37
C LEU A 76 -1.74 4.14 1.85
N LEU A 77 -2.58 4.98 1.22
CA LEU A 77 -2.70 5.03 -0.24
C LEU A 77 -1.58 5.83 -0.91
N HIS A 78 -1.01 6.83 -0.22
CA HIS A 78 0.01 7.72 -0.79
C HIS A 78 1.43 7.40 -0.35
N GLU A 79 1.63 7.01 0.91
CA GLU A 79 2.96 6.85 1.50
C GLU A 79 3.32 5.39 1.79
N GLY A 80 2.33 4.48 1.74
CA GLY A 80 2.50 3.07 2.13
C GLY A 80 2.88 2.87 3.61
N SER A 81 2.80 3.92 4.42
CA SER A 81 3.15 3.95 5.84
C SER A 81 2.50 5.15 6.53
N CYS A 82 2.35 5.11 7.86
CA CYS A 82 1.80 6.20 8.66
C CYS A 82 2.69 6.45 9.90
N PRO A 83 3.55 7.48 9.88
CA PRO A 83 4.44 7.82 10.98
C PRO A 83 3.83 8.79 12.02
N CYS A 84 2.63 9.31 11.76
CA CYS A 84 2.07 10.48 12.47
C CYS A 84 1.98 10.34 13.99
N LEU A 85 1.79 9.15 14.56
CA LEU A 85 1.84 8.98 16.02
C LEU A 85 3.22 9.32 16.59
N HIS A 86 4.28 8.79 15.98
CA HIS A 86 5.65 8.97 16.46
C HIS A 86 6.14 10.40 16.22
N GLU A 87 5.79 10.97 15.06
CA GLU A 87 6.06 12.37 14.75
C GLU A 87 5.40 13.28 15.78
N LEU A 88 4.12 13.02 16.09
CA LEU A 88 3.36 13.82 17.05
C LEU A 88 3.93 13.71 18.48
N GLU A 89 4.34 12.52 18.92
CA GLU A 89 5.01 12.33 20.21
C GLU A 89 6.38 13.03 20.28
N SER A 90 7.03 13.22 19.12
CA SER A 90 8.29 13.94 18.97
C SER A 90 8.11 15.45 18.81
N GLY A 91 6.87 15.95 18.83
CA GLY A 91 6.55 17.37 18.62
C GLY A 91 6.63 17.82 17.16
N GLU A 92 6.65 16.88 16.22
CA GLU A 92 6.61 17.15 14.79
C GLU A 92 5.16 17.27 14.27
N HIS A 93 5.04 17.61 12.99
CA HIS A 93 3.75 17.83 12.32
C HIS A 93 3.15 16.50 11.85
N VAL A 94 1.82 16.48 11.66
CA VAL A 94 1.10 15.33 11.12
C VAL A 94 0.56 15.60 9.72
N CYS A 95 0.10 14.56 9.01
CA CYS A 95 -0.55 14.72 7.71
C CYS A 95 -1.88 15.47 7.81
N VAL A 96 -2.41 15.93 6.66
CA VAL A 96 -3.65 16.71 6.60
C VAL A 96 -4.86 15.99 7.21
N GLU A 97 -5.06 14.69 6.93
CA GLU A 97 -6.21 13.96 7.47
C GLU A 97 -6.10 13.77 8.99
N CYS A 98 -4.89 13.52 9.51
CA CYS A 98 -4.66 13.45 10.95
C CYS A 98 -4.90 14.81 11.61
N TYR A 99 -4.40 15.89 11.02
CA TYR A 99 -4.66 17.25 11.51
C TYR A 99 -6.17 17.53 11.59
N THR A 100 -6.92 17.25 10.53
CA THR A 100 -8.39 17.42 10.53
C THR A 100 -9.06 16.56 11.59
N GLY A 101 -8.62 15.30 11.79
CA GLY A 101 -9.14 14.44 12.85
C GLY A 101 -8.91 15.03 14.25
N TRP A 102 -7.73 15.59 14.50
CA TRP A 102 -7.43 16.30 15.75
C TRP A 102 -8.30 17.55 15.95
N GLN A 103 -8.56 18.33 14.89
CA GLN A 103 -9.46 19.48 14.97
C GLN A 103 -10.92 19.09 15.23
N GLN A 104 -11.27 17.81 15.03
CA GLN A 104 -12.58 17.21 15.34
C GLN A 104 -12.60 16.45 16.67
N ASP A 105 -11.60 16.68 17.54
CA ASP A 105 -11.48 16.02 18.85
C ASP A 105 -11.38 14.47 18.76
N LYS A 106 -10.85 13.94 17.64
CA LYS A 106 -10.63 12.50 17.41
C LYS A 106 -9.22 12.01 17.74
N GLY A 107 -8.36 12.87 18.29
CA GLY A 107 -7.01 12.50 18.71
C GLY A 107 -6.99 11.46 19.83
N ILE A 108 -6.03 10.53 19.81
CA ILE A 108 -5.93 9.46 20.82
C ILE A 108 -4.74 9.62 21.77
N VAL A 109 -3.83 10.56 21.50
CA VAL A 109 -2.60 10.72 22.28
C VAL A 109 -2.87 11.52 23.54
N LYS A 110 -2.61 10.91 24.71
CA LYS A 110 -2.86 11.56 26.00
C LYS A 110 -1.93 12.74 26.21
N GLY A 111 -2.50 13.87 26.65
CA GLY A 111 -1.74 15.07 27.01
C GLY A 111 -1.46 16.02 25.84
N ILE A 112 -1.73 15.59 24.60
CA ILE A 112 -1.67 16.43 23.42
C ILE A 112 -3.05 17.05 23.19
N LYS A 113 -3.09 18.38 23.00
CA LYS A 113 -4.30 19.12 22.69
C LYS A 113 -4.33 19.48 21.20
N LYS A 114 -5.51 19.64 20.62
CA LYS A 114 -5.68 19.92 19.18
C LYS A 114 -4.96 21.18 18.72
N GLU A 115 -4.75 22.16 19.60
CA GLU A 115 -4.05 23.40 19.29
C GLU A 115 -2.55 23.17 19.06
N GLN A 116 -1.98 22.13 19.69
CA GLN A 116 -0.56 21.77 19.56
C GLN A 116 -0.25 20.98 18.29
N VAL A 117 -1.29 20.49 17.60
CA VAL A 117 -1.14 19.65 16.41
C VAL A 117 -1.01 20.54 15.19
N THR A 118 0.07 20.38 14.44
CA THR A 118 0.36 21.15 13.23
C THR A 118 0.42 20.24 12.00
N THR A 119 0.33 20.84 10.82
CA THR A 119 0.60 20.18 9.54
C THR A 119 1.68 20.95 8.79
N SER A 120 2.31 20.36 7.79
CA SER A 120 3.45 20.96 7.06
C SER A 120 3.15 22.36 6.49
N PHE A 121 1.88 22.66 6.20
CA PHE A 121 1.42 23.95 5.68
C PHE A 121 0.65 24.83 6.69
N VAL A 122 0.40 24.36 7.92
CA VAL A 122 -0.21 25.16 8.99
C VAL A 122 0.66 25.06 10.24
N LYS A 123 1.39 26.14 10.53
CA LYS A 123 2.07 26.35 11.81
C LYS A 123 1.16 27.17 12.70
N HIS A 124 0.76 26.65 13.86
CA HIS A 124 0.08 27.45 14.87
C HIS A 124 1.12 28.25 15.65
N GLU A 125 1.07 29.59 15.57
CA GLU A 125 1.84 30.46 16.46
C GLU A 125 1.12 30.53 17.82
N HIS A 126 1.67 29.87 18.83
CA HIS A 126 1.19 30.01 20.20
C HIS A 126 1.72 31.34 20.78
N LYS A 127 0.85 32.35 20.87
CA LYS A 127 1.09 33.47 21.80
C LYS A 127 0.90 32.96 23.22
N HIS A 128 2.01 32.84 23.96
CA HIS A 128 2.04 32.61 25.40
C HIS A 128 1.42 33.76 26.18
#